data_AF-A0A3M1TPY9-F1
#
_entry.id   AF-A0A3M1TPY9-F1
#
_cell.length_a   1.000
_cell.length_b   1.000
_cell.length_c   1.000
_cell.angle_alpha   90.00
_cell.angle_beta   90.00
_cell.angle_gamma   90.00
#
_symmetry.space_group_name_H-M   'P 1'
#
loop_
_entity.id
_entity.type
_entity.pdbx_description
1 polymer ?
#
loop_
_entity_poly.entity_id
_entity_poly.type
_entity_poly.pdbx_seq_one_letter_code
_entity_poly.pdbx_strand_id
1 'polypeptide(L)'
;MFAGHYQLEAQSKMWVFFQDKGPEVEQQLLHPVRFLSETALERRKERQIAFTISDLPVYEGYLSRLETMGLKPLMRSRWLNAVVVDLPSSRVDEVAALPCVSHIQRVQTLVRTR
;
A
#
# COMPACT_ATOMS: atom_id res chain seq x y z
N MET A 1 -9.07 -38.06 -22.25
CA MET A 1 -8.26 -36.87 -22.61
C MET A 1 -8.85 -35.68 -21.88
N PHE A 2 -8.32 -35.34 -20.71
CA PHE A 2 -8.72 -34.14 -19.98
C PHE A 2 -7.82 -33.01 -20.42
N ALA A 3 -8.32 -32.16 -21.30
CA ALA A 3 -7.66 -30.89 -21.61
C ALA A 3 -7.74 -30.02 -20.35
N GLY A 4 -6.63 -29.91 -19.63
CA GLY A 4 -6.51 -28.98 -18.52
C GLY A 4 -6.68 -27.57 -19.04
N HIS A 5 -7.77 -26.91 -18.63
CA HIS A 5 -7.96 -25.49 -18.85
C HIS A 5 -6.93 -24.75 -17.99
N TYR A 6 -5.80 -24.37 -18.58
CA TYR A 6 -4.88 -23.42 -17.96
C TYR A 6 -5.49 -22.03 -18.08
N GLN A 7 -6.17 -21.58 -17.03
CA GLN A 7 -6.63 -20.20 -16.93
C GLN A 7 -5.42 -19.30 -16.65
N LEU A 8 -4.86 -18.71 -17.70
CA LEU A 8 -3.83 -17.67 -17.61
C LEU A 8 -4.47 -16.39 -17.05
N GLU A 9 -4.53 -16.24 -15.72
CA GLU A 9 -4.80 -14.93 -15.10
C GLU A 9 -3.56 -14.04 -15.26
N ALA A 10 -3.49 -13.31 -16.37
CA ALA A 10 -2.27 -12.62 -16.80
C ALA A 10 -1.82 -11.44 -15.92
N GLN A 11 -2.60 -11.01 -14.91
CA GLN A 11 -2.13 -10.07 -13.88
C GLN A 11 -3.15 -9.89 -12.76
N SER A 12 -2.88 -10.48 -11.60
CA SER A 12 -3.64 -10.25 -10.36
C SER A 12 -3.01 -9.17 -9.46
N LYS A 13 -1.83 -8.65 -9.80
CA LYS A 13 -1.17 -7.63 -8.98
C LYS A 13 -1.76 -6.25 -9.22
N MET A 14 -2.40 -5.70 -8.20
CA MET A 14 -3.04 -4.38 -8.23
C MET A 14 -2.48 -3.49 -7.12
N TRP A 15 -2.24 -2.23 -7.45
CA TRP A 15 -2.06 -1.15 -6.48
C TRP A 15 -3.42 -0.74 -5.92
N VAL A 16 -3.51 -0.67 -4.60
CA VAL A 16 -4.62 -0.09 -3.86
C VAL A 16 -4.08 1.15 -3.15
N PHE A 17 -4.60 2.31 -3.51
CA PHE A 17 -4.24 3.60 -2.92
C PHE A 17 -5.24 3.96 -1.84
N PHE A 18 -4.78 4.51 -0.72
CA PHE A 18 -5.62 4.88 0.41
C PHE A 18 -5.85 6.40 0.48
N GLN A 19 -7.05 6.80 0.95
CA GLN A 19 -7.46 8.20 1.02
C GLN A 19 -6.67 8.99 2.09
N ASP A 20 -6.24 8.34 3.17
CA ASP A 20 -5.58 8.97 4.31
C ASP A 20 -4.57 8.03 5.01
N LYS A 21 -3.94 8.52 6.08
CA LYS A 21 -2.93 7.80 6.88
C LYS A 21 -3.50 7.11 8.12
N GLY A 22 -4.81 6.88 8.15
CA GLY A 22 -5.53 6.33 9.29
C GLY A 22 -5.93 7.39 10.32
N PRO A 23 -6.49 6.96 11.46
CA PRO A 23 -6.85 7.84 12.56
C PRO A 23 -5.62 8.36 13.31
N GLU A 24 -5.82 9.43 14.09
CA GLU A 24 -4.84 9.96 15.06
C GLU A 24 -3.50 10.39 14.45
N VAL A 25 -3.52 10.92 13.22
CA VAL A 25 -2.34 11.36 12.46
C VAL A 25 -1.46 12.33 13.28
N GLU A 26 -2.06 13.30 13.98
CA GLU A 26 -1.27 14.25 14.79
C GLU A 26 -0.53 13.55 15.93
N GLN A 27 -1.18 12.61 16.63
CA GLN A 27 -0.56 11.86 17.72
C GLN A 27 0.56 10.95 17.22
N GLN A 28 0.39 10.34 16.04
CA GLN A 28 1.45 9.53 15.44
C GLN A 28 2.70 10.37 15.14
N LEU A 29 2.52 11.59 14.60
CA LEU A 29 3.64 12.50 14.29
C LEU A 29 4.44 12.93 15.54
N LEU A 30 3.84 12.91 16.73
CA LEU A 30 4.53 13.17 18.01
C LEU A 30 5.43 12.00 18.44
N HIS A 31 5.31 10.83 17.82
CA HIS A 31 6.09 9.64 18.14
C HIS A 31 6.88 9.10 16.93
N PRO A 32 7.81 9.89 16.34
CA PRO A 32 8.48 9.56 15.10
C PRO A 32 9.40 8.33 15.19
N VAL A 33 9.84 7.96 16.39
CA VAL A 33 10.60 6.73 16.66
C VAL A 33 9.84 5.46 16.29
N ARG A 34 8.50 5.51 16.17
CA ARG A 34 7.69 4.35 15.75
C ARG A 34 7.80 4.05 14.26
N PHE A 35 8.25 4.99 13.43
CA PHE A 35 8.28 4.83 11.97
C PHE A 35 9.56 5.33 11.29
N LEU A 36 10.47 5.98 12.02
CA LEU A 36 11.79 6.37 11.56
C LEU A 36 12.87 5.69 12.40
N SER A 37 13.99 5.35 11.75
CA SER A 37 15.18 4.88 12.45
C SER A 37 15.86 6.02 13.20
N GLU A 38 16.65 5.68 14.21
CA GLU A 38 17.45 6.64 14.99
C GLU A 38 18.33 7.52 14.08
N THR A 39 19.06 6.93 13.14
CA THR A 39 19.87 7.66 12.15
C THR A 39 19.03 8.64 11.31
N ALA A 40 17.77 8.31 11.00
CA ALA A 40 16.88 9.21 10.26
C ALA A 40 16.39 10.38 11.12
N LEU A 41 16.18 10.17 12.42
CA LEU A 41 15.82 11.22 13.37
C LEU A 41 16.99 12.19 13.57
N GLU A 42 18.20 11.69 13.78
CA GLU A 42 19.43 12.50 13.93
C GLU A 42 19.65 13.39 12.71
N ARG A 43 19.66 12.82 11.51
CA ARG A 43 19.83 13.57 10.27
C ARG A 43 18.79 14.66 10.09
N ARG A 44 17.54 14.43 10.51
CA ARG A 44 16.48 15.46 10.45
C ARG A 44 16.70 16.56 11.47
N LYS A 45 17.13 16.22 12.68
CA LYS A 45 17.47 17.18 13.73
C LYS A 45 18.60 18.11 13.28
N GLU A 46 19.67 17.55 12.71
CA GLU A 46 20.80 18.32 12.16
C GLU A 46 20.38 19.27 11.04
N ARG A 47 19.45 18.83 10.18
CA ARG A 47 19.00 19.57 9.01
C ARG A 47 17.73 20.39 9.25
N GLN A 48 17.21 20.42 10.47
CA GLN A 48 15.99 21.11 10.86
C GLN A 48 14.78 20.74 9.96
N ILE A 49 14.66 19.47 9.60
CA ILE A 49 13.59 18.96 8.73
C ILE A 49 12.41 18.52 9.61
N ALA A 50 11.24 19.15 9.43
CA ALA A 50 10.02 18.79 10.13
C ALA A 50 9.50 17.38 9.76
N PHE A 51 8.76 16.76 10.68
CA PHE A 51 7.99 15.55 10.40
C PHE A 51 6.67 15.91 9.74
N THR A 52 6.29 15.13 8.74
CA THR A 52 5.12 15.39 7.90
C THR A 52 4.27 14.13 7.76
N ILE A 53 3.01 14.30 7.38
CA ILE A 53 2.06 13.19 7.19
C ILE A 53 2.59 12.15 6.19
N SER A 54 3.39 12.57 5.19
CA SER A 54 4.03 11.65 4.24
C SER A 54 5.06 10.70 4.86
N ASP A 55 5.57 11.02 6.05
CA ASP A 55 6.51 10.17 6.78
C ASP A 55 5.82 8.99 7.47
N LEU A 56 4.50 9.09 7.66
CA LEU A 56 3.73 8.03 8.28
C LEU A 56 3.63 6.81 7.35
N PRO A 57 3.78 5.59 7.89
CA PRO A 57 3.59 4.37 7.13
C PRO A 57 2.13 4.28 6.60
N VAL A 58 1.88 3.34 5.69
CA VAL A 58 0.49 2.97 5.40
C VAL A 58 -0.14 2.45 6.69
N TYR A 59 -1.36 2.89 6.98
CA TYR A 59 -2.03 2.51 8.22
C TYR A 59 -2.26 0.99 8.30
N GLU A 60 -1.77 0.36 9.36
CA GLU A 60 -1.80 -1.10 9.48
C GLU A 60 -3.23 -1.65 9.50
N GLY A 61 -4.21 -0.89 10.03
CA GLY A 61 -5.62 -1.31 10.04
C GLY A 61 -6.20 -1.50 8.64
N TYR A 62 -5.75 -0.72 7.64
CA TYR A 62 -6.16 -0.92 6.25
C TYR A 62 -5.55 -2.20 5.66
N LEU A 63 -4.30 -2.49 6.02
CA LEU A 63 -3.60 -3.69 5.57
C LEU A 63 -4.24 -4.95 6.19
N SER A 64 -4.51 -4.92 7.50
CA SER A 64 -5.23 -6.00 8.19
C SER A 64 -6.62 -6.20 7.60
N ARG A 65 -7.34 -5.13 7.22
CA ARG A 65 -8.63 -5.27 6.55
C ARG A 65 -8.52 -6.04 5.24
N LEU A 66 -7.54 -5.72 4.40
CA LEU A 66 -7.31 -6.44 3.15
C LEU A 66 -6.93 -7.91 3.41
N GLU A 67 -6.09 -8.18 4.41
CA GLU A 67 -5.72 -9.55 4.81
C GLU A 67 -6.93 -10.36 5.27
N THR A 68 -7.86 -9.77 6.03
CA THR A 68 -9.11 -10.45 6.45
C THR A 68 -10.04 -10.77 5.28
N MET A 69 -9.91 -10.05 4.16
CA MET A 69 -10.62 -10.35 2.90
C MET A 69 -9.92 -11.42 2.05
N GLY A 70 -8.83 -12.01 2.57
CA GLY A 70 -7.99 -12.99 1.88
C GLY A 70 -7.04 -12.36 0.85
N LEU A 71 -6.87 -11.03 0.86
CA LEU A 71 -6.00 -10.32 -0.09
C LEU A 71 -4.64 -10.09 0.56
N LYS A 72 -3.62 -10.77 0.06
CA LYS A 72 -2.26 -10.72 0.64
C LYS A 72 -1.52 -9.45 0.19
N PRO A 73 -1.06 -8.59 1.12
CA PRO A 73 -0.13 -7.52 0.81
C PRO A 73 1.21 -8.07 0.31
N LEU A 74 1.63 -7.64 -0.87
CA LEU A 74 2.91 -8.02 -1.48
C LEU A 74 3.98 -6.97 -1.27
N MET A 75 3.61 -5.69 -1.36
CA MET A 75 4.53 -4.56 -1.20
C MET A 75 3.78 -3.33 -0.71
N ARG A 76 4.39 -2.53 0.16
CA ARG A 76 3.81 -1.30 0.72
C ARG A 76 4.63 -0.10 0.24
N SER A 77 3.97 0.98 -0.17
CA SER A 77 4.60 2.26 -0.52
C SER A 77 4.13 3.34 0.45
N ARG A 78 5.05 3.79 1.31
CA ARG A 78 4.80 4.89 2.25
C ARG A 78 4.40 6.18 1.52
N TRP A 79 5.18 6.55 0.50
CA TRP A 79 5.04 7.82 -0.22
C TRP A 79 3.77 7.88 -1.06
N LEU A 80 3.42 6.80 -1.74
CA LEU A 80 2.17 6.73 -2.50
C LEU A 80 0.94 6.48 -1.63
N ASN A 81 1.16 6.19 -0.34
CA ASN A 81 0.14 5.70 0.56
C ASN A 81 -0.67 4.54 -0.04
N ALA A 82 0.05 3.52 -0.49
CA ALA A 82 -0.53 2.45 -1.30
C ALA A 82 0.10 1.09 -1.00
N VAL A 83 -0.62 0.02 -1.37
CA VAL A 83 -0.15 -1.36 -1.25
C VAL A 83 -0.38 -2.10 -2.57
N VAL A 84 0.55 -2.95 -2.96
CA VAL A 84 0.30 -3.96 -4.00
C VAL A 84 -0.26 -5.19 -3.34
N VAL A 85 -1.40 -5.67 -3.82
CA VAL A 85 -2.03 -6.92 -3.39
C VAL A 85 -2.20 -7.87 -4.57
N ASP A 86 -2.28 -9.15 -4.26
CA ASP A 86 -2.80 -10.17 -5.17
C ASP A 86 -4.35 -10.08 -5.17
N LEU A 87 -4.90 -9.37 -6.16
CA LEU A 87 -6.30 -9.03 -6.30
C LEU A 87 -6.81 -9.42 -7.70
N PRO A 88 -7.64 -10.47 -7.80
CA PRO A 88 -8.32 -10.84 -9.04
C PRO A 88 -9.19 -9.69 -9.55
N SER A 89 -9.28 -9.54 -10.88
CA SER A 89 -10.09 -8.47 -11.50
C SER A 89 -11.57 -8.51 -11.08
N SER A 90 -12.10 -9.70 -10.80
CA SER A 90 -13.49 -9.90 -10.35
C SER A 90 -13.82 -9.30 -8.99
N ARG A 91 -12.81 -8.99 -8.16
CA ARG A 91 -12.97 -8.42 -6.81
C ARG A 91 -12.55 -6.95 -6.72
N VAL A 92 -12.18 -6.32 -7.84
CA VAL A 92 -11.72 -4.92 -7.85
C VAL A 92 -12.80 -3.99 -7.31
N ASP A 93 -14.05 -4.16 -7.74
CA ASP A 93 -15.16 -3.30 -7.32
C ASP A 93 -15.47 -3.44 -5.83
N GLU A 94 -15.35 -4.66 -5.28
CA GLU A 94 -15.49 -4.94 -3.85
C GLU A 94 -14.45 -4.15 -3.02
N VAL A 95 -13.20 -4.15 -3.46
CA VAL A 95 -12.10 -3.44 -2.77
C VAL A 95 -12.21 -1.92 -2.98
N ALA A 96 -12.58 -1.48 -4.19
CA ALA A 96 -12.76 -0.06 -4.50
C ALA A 96 -13.90 0.57 -3.70
N ALA A 97 -14.90 -0.21 -3.28
CA ALA A 97 -16.00 0.25 -2.44
C ALA A 97 -15.61 0.45 -0.97
N LEU A 98 -14.40 0.05 -0.54
CA LEU A 98 -13.95 0.29 0.82
C LEU A 98 -13.76 1.80 1.06
N PRO A 99 -14.27 2.35 2.17
CA PRO A 99 -14.23 3.80 2.41
C PRO A 99 -12.82 4.36 2.63
N CYS A 100 -11.83 3.50 2.90
CA CYS A 100 -10.43 3.93 3.00
C CYS A 100 -9.69 3.92 1.66
N VAL A 101 -10.27 3.34 0.60
CA VAL A 101 -9.64 3.20 -0.72
C VAL A 101 -9.95 4.44 -1.57
N SER A 102 -8.92 5.04 -2.14
CA SER A 102 -9.02 6.17 -3.06
C SER A 102 -9.24 5.69 -4.49
N HIS A 103 -8.37 4.80 -4.97
CA HIS A 103 -8.46 4.20 -6.30
C HIS A 103 -7.56 2.96 -6.40
N ILE A 104 -7.76 2.19 -7.46
CA ILE A 104 -7.01 0.96 -7.74
C ILE A 104 -6.37 1.08 -9.13
N GLN A 105 -5.10 0.67 -9.25
CA GLN A 105 -4.36 0.70 -10.52
C GLN A 105 -3.65 -0.61 -10.77
N ARG A 106 -3.61 -1.08 -12.03
CA ARG A 106 -2.80 -2.26 -12.39
C ARG A 106 -1.32 -1.98 -12.19
N VAL A 107 -0.57 -2.99 -11.71
CA VAL A 107 0.90 -2.92 -11.72
C VAL A 107 1.39 -2.99 -13.17
N GLN A 108 2.16 -2.00 -13.60
CA GLN A 108 2.73 -1.97 -14.95
C GLN A 108 4.06 -2.71 -14.97
N THR A 109 4.25 -3.57 -15.98
CA THR A 109 5.53 -4.22 -16.26
C THR A 109 6.18 -3.49 -17.42
N LEU A 110 7.38 -2.92 -17.19
CA LEU A 110 8.15 -2.34 -18.27
C LEU A 110 8.75 -3.45 -19.13
N VAL A 111 8.27 -3.58 -20.37
CA VAL A 111 8.88 -4.45 -21.38
C VAL A 111 9.83 -3.59 -22.22
N ARG A 112 11.13 -3.81 -22.09
CA ARG A 112 12.13 -3.14 -22.95
C ARG A 112 12.16 -3.85 -24.29
N THR A 113 11.59 -3.22 -25.31
CA THR A 113 11.77 -3.65 -26.71
C THR A 113 13.17 -3.28 -27.17
N ARG A 114 13.86 -4.22 -27.82
CA ARG A 114 15.20 -4.01 -28.41
C ARG A 114 15.12 -3.20 -29.68
#